data_AF-A0A926EHW8-F1
#
_entry.id   AF-A0A926EHW8-F1
#
_cell.length_a   1.000
_cell.length_b   1.000
_cell.length_c   1.000
_cell.angle_alpha   90.00
_cell.angle_beta   90.00
_cell.angle_gamma   90.00
#
_symmetry.space_group_name_H-M   'P 1'
#
loop_
_entity.id
_entity.type
_entity.pdbx_description
1 polymer ?
#
loop_
_entity_poly.entity_id
_entity_poly.type
_entity_poly.pdbx_seq_one_letter_code
_entity_poly.pdbx_strand_id
1 'polypeptide(L)'
;MRYSDVPQELKEMNRWVLYRMFLDEKTGKYTKKPFNARTGGMAQSNNPRTWCDYDTAMRVVAHYDGLGFMLGDGIFGVDIDGVDLKDSIVNEVITTLGSYAEVSPSGKGIHVICKGTKPQGACRKGNFECYEKGRFFTVTGKVIEPYTTLRDCTESIKPLYEKYLKTQEPKRISTTQLVYSQVQALSDSEVLEKARKQAKFNTLYYYGWGSGDASRDDMALVDYLIFWTGGNTTQIDRLFRDSALMRPKWDRKQSGSTYGELTIRKCMRTYNGDYYNPHHYKEEAR
;
A
#
# COMPACT_ATOMS: atom_id res chain seq x y z
N MET A 1 -2.03 3.07 27.26
CA MET A 1 -0.68 2.81 26.70
C MET A 1 0.22 2.34 27.82
N ARG A 2 1.34 1.66 27.54
CA ARG A 2 2.29 1.14 28.55
C ARG A 2 3.74 1.50 28.17
N TYR A 3 4.03 2.80 28.11
CA TYR A 3 5.30 3.29 27.57
C TYR A 3 6.55 2.88 28.38
N SER A 4 6.38 2.49 29.65
CA SER A 4 7.44 1.86 30.45
C SER A 4 8.05 0.65 29.75
N ASP A 5 7.24 -0.11 29.02
CA ASP A 5 7.60 -1.43 28.49
C ASP A 5 8.27 -1.33 27.10
N VAL A 6 8.37 -0.11 26.55
CA VAL A 6 9.12 0.14 25.31
C VAL A 6 10.62 -0.17 25.54
N PRO A 7 11.29 -0.86 24.59
CA PRO A 7 12.70 -1.21 24.70
C PRO A 7 13.59 0.00 24.96
N GLN A 8 14.54 -0.14 25.88
CA GLN A 8 15.49 0.91 26.21
C GLN A 8 16.29 1.37 24.96
N GLU A 9 16.68 0.43 24.11
CA GLU A 9 17.39 0.70 22.84
C GLU A 9 16.59 1.64 21.92
N LEU A 10 15.25 1.57 21.87
CA LEU A 10 14.42 2.51 21.11
C LEU A 10 14.34 3.89 21.80
N LYS A 11 14.25 3.92 23.13
CA LYS A 11 14.14 5.17 23.91
C LYS A 11 15.39 6.06 23.73
N GLU A 12 16.55 5.44 23.55
CA GLU A 12 17.84 6.12 23.33
C GLU A 12 17.96 6.78 21.95
N MET A 13 17.08 6.45 21.00
CA MET A 13 17.12 7.03 19.65
C MET A 13 16.35 8.37 19.59
N ASN A 14 16.94 9.39 18.97
CA ASN A 14 16.33 10.72 18.77
C ASN A 14 15.32 10.76 17.61
N ARG A 15 14.33 9.86 17.65
CA ARG A 15 13.41 9.57 16.53
C ARG A 15 11.95 9.60 16.94
N TRP A 16 11.66 10.17 18.10
CA TRP A 16 10.33 10.24 18.69
C TRP A 16 9.55 11.43 18.16
N VAL A 17 8.27 11.20 17.93
CA VAL A 17 7.26 12.19 17.58
C VAL A 17 6.00 11.90 18.39
N LEU A 18 5.06 12.83 18.35
CA LEU A 18 3.69 12.62 18.83
C LEU A 18 2.80 12.34 17.61
N TYR A 19 1.58 11.86 17.81
CA TYR A 19 0.59 11.87 16.74
C TYR A 19 -0.78 12.33 17.20
N ARG A 20 -1.57 12.83 16.24
CA ARG A 20 -3.02 12.98 16.38
C ARG A 20 -3.77 12.24 15.29
N MET A 21 -4.96 11.77 15.63
CA MET A 21 -5.92 11.16 14.72
C MET A 21 -6.83 12.24 14.15
N PHE A 22 -6.97 12.26 12.84
CA PHE A 22 -7.87 13.13 12.12
C PHE A 22 -8.84 12.29 11.30
N LEU A 23 -10.14 12.52 11.48
CA LEU A 23 -11.14 11.94 10.61
C LEU A 23 -11.02 12.60 9.23
N ASP A 24 -10.79 11.79 8.21
CA ASP A 24 -10.93 12.21 6.83
C ASP A 24 -12.42 12.10 6.47
N GLU A 25 -13.10 13.25 6.40
CA GLU A 25 -14.55 13.33 6.14
C GLU A 25 -14.96 12.73 4.79
N LYS A 26 -14.04 12.68 3.81
CA LYS A 26 -14.33 12.13 2.49
C LYS A 26 -14.36 10.60 2.50
N THR A 27 -13.47 9.99 3.29
CA THR A 27 -13.31 8.54 3.34
C THR A 27 -13.94 7.89 4.57
N GLY A 28 -14.33 8.70 5.57
CA GLY A 28 -14.76 8.23 6.89
C GLY A 28 -13.66 7.54 7.69
N LYS A 29 -12.39 7.62 7.27
CA LYS A 29 -11.25 6.93 7.90
C LYS A 29 -10.42 7.88 8.74
N TYR A 30 -9.91 7.39 9.86
CA TYR A 30 -8.96 8.14 10.65
C TYR A 30 -7.55 8.04 10.06
N THR A 31 -6.90 9.19 9.87
CA THR A 31 -5.49 9.32 9.50
C THR A 31 -4.68 9.75 10.71
N LYS A 32 -3.50 9.16 10.90
CA LYS A 32 -2.59 9.52 11.99
C LYS A 32 -1.52 10.46 11.45
N LYS A 33 -1.40 11.65 12.03
CA LYS A 33 -0.45 12.68 11.59
C LYS A 33 0.59 12.94 12.68
N PRO A 34 1.90 12.97 12.36
CA PRO A 34 2.94 13.12 13.35
C PRO A 34 3.19 14.60 13.70
N PHE A 35 3.53 14.86 14.96
CA PHE A 35 3.77 16.19 15.54
C PHE A 35 5.12 16.24 16.23
N ASN A 36 5.79 17.38 16.11
CA ASN A 36 7.04 17.69 16.79
C ASN A 36 6.76 18.05 18.25
N ALA A 37 7.30 17.28 19.19
CA ALA A 37 7.08 17.49 20.62
C ALA A 37 7.66 18.80 21.17
N ARG A 38 8.67 19.38 20.51
CA ARG A 38 9.32 20.63 20.95
C ARG A 38 8.51 21.86 20.57
N THR A 39 7.85 21.84 19.42
CA THR A 39 7.20 23.03 18.84
C THR A 39 5.68 22.93 18.77
N GLY A 40 5.12 21.72 18.90
CA GLY A 40 3.69 21.44 18.68
C GLY A 40 3.25 21.50 17.22
N GLY A 41 4.15 21.82 16.28
CA GLY A 41 3.90 21.79 14.83
C GLY A 41 3.98 20.37 14.25
N MET A 42 3.77 20.25 12.93
CA MET A 42 3.87 18.97 12.22
C MET A 42 5.31 18.46 12.17
N ALA A 43 5.50 17.15 12.39
CA ALA A 43 6.77 16.48 12.14
C ALA A 43 6.81 15.91 10.71
N GLN A 44 8.01 15.81 10.14
CA GLN A 44 8.21 15.32 8.78
C GLN A 44 8.99 14.00 8.81
N SER A 45 8.55 13.00 8.05
CA SER A 45 9.12 11.65 8.06
C SER A 45 10.51 11.52 7.44
N ASN A 46 11.05 12.61 6.90
CA ASN A 46 12.33 12.69 6.23
C ASN A 46 13.23 13.81 6.77
N ASN A 47 12.83 14.46 7.88
CA ASN A 47 13.60 15.55 8.48
C ASN A 47 13.82 15.30 9.98
N PRO A 48 14.99 14.76 10.36
CA PRO A 48 15.32 14.47 11.76
C PRO A 48 15.25 15.67 12.71
N ARG A 49 15.39 16.90 12.19
CA ARG A 49 15.24 18.13 13.00
C ARG A 49 13.83 18.33 13.56
N THR A 50 12.85 17.62 13.00
CA THR A 50 11.46 17.66 13.45
C THR A 50 11.11 16.56 14.45
N TRP A 51 12.08 15.71 14.81
CA TRP A 51 11.94 14.63 15.79
C TRP A 51 12.61 15.03 17.11
N CYS A 52 12.47 14.17 18.13
CA CYS A 52 13.07 14.40 19.43
C CYS A 52 13.49 13.11 20.13
N ASP A 53 14.14 13.29 21.28
CA ASP A 53 14.41 12.24 22.27
C ASP A 53 13.10 11.79 22.95
N TYR A 54 13.14 10.58 23.53
CA TYR A 54 11.99 9.96 24.17
C TYR A 54 11.43 10.80 25.33
N ASP A 55 12.29 11.33 26.19
CA ASP A 55 11.88 12.11 27.37
C ASP A 55 11.15 13.40 26.98
N THR A 56 11.63 14.09 25.94
CA THR A 56 10.94 15.27 25.38
C THR A 56 9.54 14.91 24.89
N ALA A 57 9.38 13.81 24.15
CA ALA A 57 8.06 13.37 23.69
C ALA A 57 7.15 13.00 24.87
N MET A 58 7.68 12.28 25.86
CA MET A 58 6.94 11.82 27.03
C MET A 58 6.41 12.96 27.90
N ARG A 59 7.13 14.07 28.03
CA ARG A 59 6.68 15.24 28.83
C ARG A 59 5.35 15.81 28.35
N VAL A 60 5.04 15.69 27.06
CA VAL A 60 3.87 16.34 26.44
C VAL A 60 2.87 15.36 25.82
N VAL A 61 3.15 14.05 25.86
CA VAL A 61 2.32 13.02 25.21
C VAL A 61 0.86 13.02 25.67
N ALA A 62 0.60 13.42 26.91
CA ALA A 62 -0.75 13.53 27.47
C ALA A 62 -1.65 14.53 26.71
N HIS A 63 -1.09 15.43 25.91
CA HIS A 63 -1.83 16.39 25.08
C HIS A 63 -2.06 15.89 23.64
N TYR A 64 -1.74 14.63 23.35
CA TYR A 64 -1.78 14.01 22.01
C TYR A 64 -2.40 12.61 22.11
N ASP A 65 -2.69 12.00 20.96
CA ASP A 65 -3.30 10.66 20.92
C ASP A 65 -2.28 9.53 21.18
N GLY A 66 -0.99 9.84 21.10
CA GLY A 66 0.08 8.95 21.52
C GLY A 66 1.46 9.26 20.93
N LEU A 67 2.40 8.37 21.21
CA LEU A 67 3.76 8.39 20.66
C LEU A 67 3.80 7.82 19.24
N GLY A 68 4.73 8.36 18.45
CA GLY A 68 5.20 7.77 17.21
C GLY A 68 6.71 7.67 17.19
N PHE A 69 7.21 6.73 16.39
CA PHE A 69 8.63 6.49 16.18
C PHE A 69 8.93 6.47 14.68
N MET A 70 9.93 7.24 14.26
CA MET A 70 10.31 7.39 12.85
C MET A 70 11.22 6.24 12.40
N LEU A 71 10.86 5.56 11.31
CA LEU A 71 11.65 4.46 10.73
C LEU A 71 12.76 4.98 9.80
N GLY A 72 13.79 4.15 9.56
CA GLY A 72 15.00 4.49 8.78
C GLY A 72 16.27 4.06 9.50
N ASP A 73 17.44 4.36 8.93
CA ASP A 73 18.74 4.26 9.62
C ASP A 73 18.94 2.92 10.36
N GLY A 74 18.68 1.80 9.68
CA GLY A 74 18.83 0.45 10.23
C GLY A 74 17.68 -0.03 11.12
N ILE A 75 16.54 0.68 11.13
CA ILE A 75 15.29 0.26 11.79
C ILE A 75 14.15 0.21 10.78
N PHE A 76 13.50 -0.94 10.70
CA PHE A 76 12.29 -1.14 9.91
C PHE A 76 11.14 -1.64 10.79
N GLY A 77 9.91 -1.53 10.28
CA GLY A 77 8.71 -1.97 10.97
C GLY A 77 7.81 -2.81 10.07
N VAL A 78 7.18 -3.82 10.66
CA VAL A 78 6.08 -4.59 10.07
C VAL A 78 4.79 -4.25 10.81
N ASP A 79 3.76 -3.88 10.06
CA ASP A 79 2.42 -3.56 10.57
C ASP A 79 1.43 -4.57 9.98
N ILE A 80 0.64 -5.20 10.85
CA ILE A 80 -0.46 -6.08 10.47
C ILE A 80 -1.75 -5.45 10.96
N ASP A 81 -2.53 -4.88 10.04
CA ASP A 81 -3.75 -4.13 10.36
C ASP A 81 -5.03 -4.92 10.05
N GLY A 82 -6.08 -4.67 10.82
CA GLY A 82 -7.42 -5.22 10.62
C GLY A 82 -7.57 -6.72 10.92
N VAL A 83 -6.71 -7.30 11.76
CA VAL A 83 -6.75 -8.73 12.13
C VAL A 83 -7.00 -8.92 13.62
N ASP A 84 -7.59 -10.07 13.98
CA ASP A 84 -7.64 -10.51 15.37
C ASP A 84 -6.24 -10.93 15.84
N LEU A 85 -5.90 -10.70 17.11
CA LEU A 85 -4.61 -11.08 17.67
C LEU A 85 -4.37 -12.59 17.69
N LYS A 86 -5.43 -13.40 17.55
CA LYS A 86 -5.36 -14.86 17.44
C LYS A 86 -5.18 -15.35 15.99
N ASP A 87 -5.18 -14.46 15.01
CA ASP A 87 -4.98 -14.84 13.61
C ASP A 87 -3.59 -15.47 13.41
N SER A 88 -3.51 -16.50 12.56
CA SER A 88 -2.27 -17.23 12.32
C SER A 88 -1.17 -16.35 11.74
N ILE A 89 -1.53 -15.30 10.98
CA ILE A 89 -0.55 -14.33 10.46
C ILE A 89 0.16 -13.58 11.59
N VAL A 90 -0.55 -13.24 12.67
CA VAL A 90 0.03 -12.53 13.82
C VAL A 90 1.11 -13.41 14.45
N ASN A 91 0.77 -14.65 14.76
CA ASN A 91 1.72 -15.60 15.35
C ASN A 91 2.90 -15.91 14.41
N GLU A 92 2.67 -16.10 13.12
CA GLU A 92 3.72 -16.33 12.13
C GLU A 92 4.71 -15.15 12.09
N VAL A 93 4.21 -13.92 12.04
CA VAL A 93 5.04 -12.72 11.95
C VAL A 93 5.88 -12.51 13.21
N ILE A 94 5.26 -12.57 14.41
CA ILE A 94 6.00 -12.35 15.67
C ILE A 94 7.03 -13.44 15.93
N THR A 95 6.70 -14.71 15.65
CA THR A 95 7.63 -15.84 15.88
C THR A 95 8.79 -15.82 14.88
N THR A 96 8.52 -15.48 13.61
CA THR A 96 9.55 -15.43 12.57
C THR A 96 10.54 -14.29 12.80
N LEU A 97 10.04 -13.11 13.16
CA LEU A 97 10.91 -11.95 13.39
C LEU A 97 11.57 -12.00 14.77
N GLY A 98 10.84 -12.44 15.80
CA GLY A 98 11.35 -12.56 17.16
C GLY A 98 11.85 -11.26 17.78
N SER A 99 11.46 -10.12 17.21
CA SER A 99 11.84 -8.77 17.62
C SER A 99 10.68 -8.07 18.34
N TYR A 100 10.93 -6.88 18.89
CA TYR A 100 9.96 -6.10 19.66
C TYR A 100 8.60 -6.04 18.96
N ALA A 101 7.58 -6.61 19.63
CA ALA A 101 6.23 -6.65 19.12
C ALA A 101 5.24 -6.03 20.12
N GLU A 102 4.30 -5.26 19.61
CA GLU A 102 3.26 -4.63 20.43
C GLU A 102 1.90 -4.63 19.73
N VAL A 103 0.84 -4.57 20.53
CA VAL A 103 -0.52 -4.39 20.03
C VAL A 103 -0.70 -2.97 19.51
N SER A 104 -1.27 -2.82 18.31
CA SER A 104 -1.49 -1.51 17.70
C SER A 104 -2.52 -0.68 18.48
N PRO A 105 -2.61 0.65 18.28
CA PRO A 105 -3.55 1.50 19.03
C PRO A 105 -5.01 1.06 18.91
N SER A 106 -5.42 0.50 17.77
CA SER A 106 -6.80 0.04 17.54
C SER A 106 -7.14 -1.26 18.26
N GLY A 107 -6.12 -2.01 18.71
CA GLY A 107 -6.29 -3.37 19.25
C GLY A 107 -6.62 -4.42 18.19
N LYS A 108 -6.68 -4.05 16.91
CA LYS A 108 -7.04 -4.92 15.78
C LYS A 108 -5.84 -5.17 14.86
N GLY A 109 -4.67 -5.36 15.46
CA GLY A 109 -3.43 -5.46 14.73
C GLY A 109 -2.21 -5.36 15.63
N ILE A 110 -1.04 -5.50 15.03
CA ILE A 110 0.25 -5.49 15.72
C ILE A 110 1.28 -4.67 14.97
N HIS A 111 2.26 -4.16 15.70
CA HIS A 111 3.52 -3.69 15.13
C HIS A 111 4.66 -4.60 15.59
N VAL A 112 5.57 -4.90 14.68
CA VAL A 112 6.89 -5.48 15.01
C VAL A 112 7.95 -4.50 14.52
N ILE A 113 8.82 -4.04 15.42
CA ILE A 113 9.93 -3.14 15.08
C ILE A 113 11.22 -3.94 15.15
N CYS A 114 12.05 -3.83 14.11
CA CYS A 114 13.23 -4.65 13.90
C CYS A 114 14.45 -3.78 13.58
N LYS A 115 15.63 -4.25 13.97
CA LYS A 115 16.89 -3.80 13.38
C LYS A 115 17.07 -4.44 11.99
N GLY A 116 17.85 -3.78 11.15
CA GLY A 116 18.24 -4.28 9.85
C GLY A 116 17.55 -3.56 8.69
N THR A 117 17.46 -4.26 7.56
CA THR A 117 16.90 -3.71 6.32
C THR A 117 15.85 -4.64 5.72
N LYS A 118 14.85 -4.07 5.05
CA LYS A 118 13.84 -4.85 4.35
C LYS A 118 14.25 -5.11 2.89
N PRO A 119 13.79 -6.20 2.25
CA PRO A 119 13.96 -6.39 0.81
C PRO A 119 13.38 -5.23 -0.01
N GLN A 120 14.05 -4.92 -1.14
CA GLN A 120 13.58 -3.89 -2.06
C GLN A 120 12.29 -4.32 -2.76
N GLY A 121 11.38 -3.37 -2.98
CA GLY A 121 10.13 -3.60 -3.69
C GLY A 121 8.90 -3.11 -2.91
N ALA A 122 7.79 -3.83 -3.04
CA ALA A 122 6.54 -3.52 -2.37
C ALA A 122 6.71 -3.34 -0.85
N CYS A 123 5.90 -2.44 -0.28
CA CYS A 123 5.83 -2.21 1.16
C CYS A 123 4.49 -2.63 1.75
N ARG A 124 3.48 -2.95 0.92
CA ARG A 124 2.13 -3.25 1.37
C ARG A 124 1.42 -4.17 0.39
N LYS A 125 0.74 -5.19 0.91
CA LYS A 125 -0.27 -5.99 0.20
C LYS A 125 -1.26 -6.55 1.22
N GLY A 126 -2.54 -6.27 1.00
CA GLY A 126 -3.60 -6.64 1.95
C GLY A 126 -3.38 -5.98 3.32
N ASN A 127 -3.38 -6.82 4.35
CA ASN A 127 -3.15 -6.49 5.75
C ASN A 127 -1.66 -6.46 6.15
N PHE A 128 -0.74 -6.91 5.29
CA PHE A 128 0.69 -6.94 5.59
C PHE A 128 1.40 -5.69 5.05
N GLU A 129 2.04 -4.95 5.94
CA GLU A 129 2.82 -3.74 5.64
C GLU A 129 4.25 -3.89 6.19
N CYS A 130 5.25 -3.52 5.41
CA CYS A 130 6.66 -3.51 5.80
C CYS A 130 7.35 -2.25 5.28
N TYR A 131 7.78 -1.39 6.19
CA TYR A 131 8.39 -0.10 5.89
C TYR A 131 9.75 0.02 6.55
N GLU A 132 10.71 0.57 5.81
CA GLU A 132 12.04 0.88 6.33
C GLU A 132 12.27 2.38 6.46
N LYS A 133 11.57 3.23 5.69
CA LYS A 133 11.78 4.69 5.71
C LYS A 133 10.54 5.46 5.26
N GLY A 134 10.52 6.76 5.54
CA GLY A 134 9.47 7.69 5.07
C GLY A 134 8.12 7.52 5.78
N ARG A 135 8.07 6.71 6.84
CA ARG A 135 6.90 6.45 7.69
C ARG A 135 7.31 6.49 9.16
N PHE A 136 6.37 6.85 10.00
CA PHE A 136 6.45 6.63 11.44
C PHE A 136 5.50 5.48 11.81
N PHE A 137 5.82 4.76 12.86
CA PHE A 137 4.91 3.81 13.50
C PHE A 137 4.39 4.44 14.78
N THR A 138 3.11 4.27 15.08
CA THR A 138 2.61 4.61 16.43
C THR A 138 3.14 3.59 17.41
N VAL A 139 3.56 4.05 18.59
CA VAL A 139 4.07 3.20 19.66
C VAL A 139 3.04 3.17 20.79
N THR A 140 2.71 1.98 21.28
CA THR A 140 1.75 1.79 22.38
C THR A 140 2.40 1.31 23.66
N GLY A 141 3.54 0.62 23.54
CA GLY A 141 4.18 -0.10 24.65
C GLY A 141 3.38 -1.30 25.14
N LYS A 142 2.26 -1.68 24.50
CA LYS A 142 1.47 -2.86 24.89
C LYS A 142 2.15 -4.11 24.32
N VAL A 143 3.24 -4.52 24.97
CA VAL A 143 4.12 -5.58 24.49
C VAL A 143 3.39 -6.91 24.35
N ILE A 144 3.74 -7.65 23.30
CA ILE A 144 3.34 -9.04 23.09
C ILE A 144 4.50 -9.91 23.59
N GLU A 145 4.31 -10.52 24.76
CA GLU A 145 5.33 -11.37 25.37
C GLU A 145 5.59 -12.64 24.51
N PRO A 146 6.85 -13.13 24.46
CA PRO A 146 8.05 -12.65 25.15
C PRO A 146 8.87 -11.62 24.33
N TYR A 147 8.29 -10.99 23.31
CA TYR A 147 9.01 -10.21 22.30
C TYR A 147 9.26 -8.76 22.73
N THR A 148 10.15 -8.58 23.72
CA THR A 148 10.41 -7.31 24.41
C THR A 148 11.65 -6.55 23.91
N THR A 149 12.45 -7.12 23.00
CA THR A 149 13.75 -6.56 22.58
C THR A 149 13.89 -6.49 21.06
N LEU A 150 14.71 -5.55 20.57
CA LEU A 150 15.01 -5.47 19.14
C LEU A 150 15.97 -6.58 18.70
N ARG A 151 15.66 -7.23 17.58
CA ARG A 151 16.55 -8.15 16.87
C ARG A 151 16.83 -7.65 15.46
N ASP A 152 18.00 -8.02 14.93
CA ASP A 152 18.25 -7.87 13.49
C ASP A 152 17.42 -8.91 12.76
N CYS A 153 16.54 -8.44 11.89
CA CYS A 153 15.63 -9.28 11.14
C CYS A 153 15.85 -9.19 9.63
N THR A 154 17.02 -8.73 9.18
CA THR A 154 17.36 -8.60 7.75
C THR A 154 17.20 -9.91 6.99
N GLU A 155 17.56 -11.03 7.62
CA GLU A 155 17.38 -12.36 7.02
C GLU A 155 15.99 -12.94 7.29
N SER A 156 15.48 -12.82 8.52
CA SER A 156 14.19 -13.42 8.91
C SER A 156 12.98 -12.74 8.26
N ILE A 157 13.09 -11.49 7.80
CA ILE A 157 12.02 -10.83 7.05
C ILE A 157 11.85 -11.38 5.62
N LYS A 158 12.88 -11.97 5.02
CA LYS A 158 12.85 -12.45 3.62
C LYS A 158 11.72 -13.45 3.32
N PRO A 159 11.50 -14.53 4.11
CA PRO A 159 10.40 -15.46 3.85
C PRO A 159 9.02 -14.81 3.97
N LEU A 160 8.81 -13.92 4.96
CA LEU A 160 7.56 -13.16 5.09
C LEU A 160 7.36 -12.21 3.90
N TYR A 161 8.44 -11.55 3.47
CA TYR A 161 8.42 -10.66 2.31
C TYR A 161 8.03 -11.41 1.03
N GLU A 162 8.64 -12.57 0.78
CA GLU A 162 8.32 -13.42 -0.36
C GLU A 162 6.85 -13.86 -0.34
N LYS A 163 6.36 -14.32 0.82
CA LYS A 163 5.00 -14.82 1.00
C LYS A 163 3.95 -13.73 0.85
N TYR A 164 4.15 -12.58 1.49
CA TYR A 164 3.11 -11.56 1.65
C TYR A 164 3.25 -10.38 0.70
N LEU A 165 4.46 -10.02 0.25
CA LEU A 165 4.69 -8.79 -0.53
C LEU A 165 5.16 -9.03 -1.95
N LYS A 166 5.82 -10.14 -2.24
CA LYS A 166 6.23 -10.44 -3.60
C LYS A 166 5.03 -10.93 -4.39
N THR A 167 4.67 -10.18 -5.43
CA THR A 167 3.77 -10.67 -6.45
C THR A 167 4.52 -11.76 -7.21
N GLN A 168 3.92 -12.95 -7.35
CA GLN A 168 4.43 -13.91 -8.35
C GLN A 168 4.50 -13.18 -9.68
N GLU A 169 5.60 -13.33 -10.42
CA GLU A 169 5.63 -12.83 -11.80
C GLU A 169 4.39 -13.39 -12.52
N PRO A 170 3.65 -12.56 -13.29
CA PRO A 170 2.63 -13.11 -14.16
C PRO A 170 3.29 -14.21 -14.98
N LYS A 171 2.71 -15.41 -14.99
CA LYS A 171 3.19 -16.51 -15.85
C LYS A 171 3.51 -15.89 -17.21
N ARG A 172 4.78 -15.95 -17.63
CA ARG A 172 5.21 -15.48 -18.95
C ARG A 172 4.21 -16.02 -19.96
N ILE A 173 3.43 -15.12 -20.56
CA ILE A 173 2.51 -15.47 -21.65
C ILE A 173 3.40 -16.10 -22.72
N SER A 174 3.08 -17.34 -23.12
CA SER A 174 3.88 -18.02 -24.12
C SER A 174 3.82 -17.24 -25.43
N THR A 175 4.89 -17.29 -26.23
CA THR A 175 4.94 -16.65 -27.56
C THR A 175 3.75 -17.04 -28.44
N THR A 176 3.20 -18.24 -28.22
CA THR A 176 2.00 -18.76 -28.89
C THR A 176 0.72 -18.02 -28.50
N GLN A 177 0.57 -17.59 -27.24
CA GLN A 177 -0.58 -16.79 -26.80
C GLN A 177 -0.53 -15.34 -27.32
N LEU A 178 0.66 -14.75 -27.44
CA LEU A 178 0.84 -13.39 -27.98
C LEU A 178 0.47 -13.28 -29.46
N VAL A 179 0.81 -14.32 -30.25
CA VAL A 179 0.41 -14.38 -31.66
C VAL A 179 -1.10 -14.59 -31.80
N TYR A 180 -1.71 -15.40 -30.93
CA TYR A 180 -3.15 -15.63 -30.95
C TYR A 180 -3.96 -14.38 -30.54
N SER A 181 -3.50 -13.63 -29.54
CA SER A 181 -4.16 -12.38 -29.10
C SER A 181 -4.07 -11.25 -30.13
N GLN A 182 -3.00 -11.20 -30.94
CA GLN A 182 -2.89 -10.22 -32.03
C GLN A 182 -3.88 -10.49 -33.18
N VAL A 183 -4.24 -11.75 -33.44
CA VAL A 183 -5.16 -12.14 -34.52
C VAL A 183 -6.63 -11.93 -34.14
N GLN A 184 -6.94 -11.76 -32.84
CA GLN A 184 -8.31 -11.61 -32.32
C GLN A 184 -8.54 -10.32 -31.50
N ALA A 185 -7.69 -9.29 -31.69
CA ALA A 185 -7.82 -8.03 -30.98
C ALA A 185 -9.14 -7.32 -31.35
N LEU A 186 -9.95 -7.00 -30.35
CA LEU A 186 -11.16 -6.20 -30.53
C LEU A 186 -10.80 -4.78 -30.98
N SER A 187 -11.61 -4.22 -31.88
CA SER A 187 -11.57 -2.78 -32.18
C SER A 187 -12.02 -1.94 -30.98
N ASP A 188 -11.65 -0.66 -30.95
CA ASP A 188 -12.04 0.27 -29.88
C ASP A 188 -13.57 0.30 -29.69
N SER A 189 -14.35 0.26 -30.79
CA SER A 189 -15.81 0.21 -30.73
C SER A 189 -16.36 -1.10 -30.13
N GLU A 190 -15.78 -2.26 -30.48
CA GLU A 190 -16.20 -3.54 -29.91
C GLU A 190 -15.85 -3.66 -28.43
N VAL A 191 -14.69 -3.12 -28.03
CA VAL A 191 -14.31 -3.00 -26.61
C VAL A 191 -15.38 -2.21 -25.87
N LEU A 192 -15.77 -1.03 -26.36
CA LEU A 192 -16.78 -0.19 -25.72
C LEU A 192 -18.16 -0.84 -25.70
N GLU A 193 -18.58 -1.48 -26.79
CA GLU A 193 -19.89 -2.14 -26.87
C GLU A 193 -20.02 -3.28 -25.85
N LYS A 194 -18.94 -4.04 -25.64
CA LYS A 194 -18.91 -5.14 -24.66
C LYS A 194 -18.72 -4.62 -23.24
N ALA A 195 -17.78 -3.69 -23.02
CA ALA A 195 -17.43 -3.17 -21.71
C ALA A 195 -18.58 -2.38 -21.07
N ARG A 196 -19.35 -1.62 -21.84
CA ARG A 196 -20.48 -0.80 -21.34
C ARG A 196 -21.59 -1.61 -20.67
N LYS A 197 -21.65 -2.93 -20.89
CA LYS A 197 -22.59 -3.83 -20.18
C LYS A 197 -22.28 -3.91 -18.68
N GLN A 198 -21.05 -3.60 -18.28
CA GLN A 198 -20.65 -3.57 -16.88
C GLN A 198 -20.97 -2.21 -16.28
N ALA A 199 -21.90 -2.17 -15.31
CA ALA A 199 -22.39 -0.93 -14.71
C ALA A 199 -21.26 -0.02 -14.23
N LYS A 200 -20.26 -0.57 -13.54
CA LYS A 200 -19.11 0.20 -13.03
C LYS A 200 -18.19 0.73 -14.14
N PHE A 201 -18.00 -0.02 -15.23
CA PHE A 201 -17.29 0.51 -16.40
C PHE A 201 -18.06 1.69 -16.98
N ASN A 202 -19.38 1.57 -17.15
CA ASN A 202 -20.23 2.62 -17.68
C ASN A 202 -20.15 3.89 -16.82
N THR A 203 -20.29 3.74 -15.50
CA THR A 203 -20.17 4.84 -14.51
C THR A 203 -18.84 5.58 -14.62
N LEU A 204 -17.72 4.87 -14.77
CA LEU A 204 -16.40 5.49 -14.90
C LEU A 204 -16.17 6.09 -16.29
N TYR A 205 -16.38 5.30 -17.35
CA TYR A 205 -16.02 5.66 -18.71
C TYR A 205 -16.88 6.78 -19.28
N TYR A 206 -18.20 6.73 -19.10
CA TYR A 206 -19.12 7.68 -19.74
C TYR A 206 -19.56 8.83 -18.83
N TYR A 207 -19.63 8.60 -17.52
CA TYR A 207 -20.14 9.60 -16.58
C TYR A 207 -19.07 10.23 -15.67
N GLY A 208 -17.89 9.61 -15.56
CA GLY A 208 -16.82 10.09 -14.70
C GLY A 208 -17.16 10.03 -13.21
N TRP A 209 -18.19 9.24 -12.83
CA TRP A 209 -18.68 9.14 -11.46
C TRP A 209 -17.87 8.11 -10.67
N GLY A 210 -16.73 8.55 -10.18
CA GLY A 210 -15.81 7.71 -9.43
C GLY A 210 -16.10 7.61 -7.93
N SER A 211 -15.13 7.05 -7.21
CA SER A 211 -15.11 6.93 -5.75
C SER A 211 -14.77 8.24 -5.02
N GLY A 212 -14.48 9.31 -5.76
CA GLY A 212 -13.99 10.58 -5.23
C GLY A 212 -12.46 10.63 -5.07
N ASP A 213 -11.76 9.51 -5.28
CA ASP A 213 -10.31 9.42 -5.41
C ASP A 213 -9.96 9.27 -6.90
N ALA A 214 -9.75 10.40 -7.56
CA ALA A 214 -9.55 10.44 -9.01
C ALA A 214 -8.36 9.60 -9.49
N SER A 215 -7.36 9.32 -8.66
CA SER A 215 -6.25 8.44 -9.06
C SER A 215 -6.60 6.96 -8.94
N ARG A 216 -7.45 6.60 -7.98
CA ARG A 216 -8.01 5.26 -7.86
C ARG A 216 -8.99 4.95 -8.99
N ASP A 217 -9.80 5.94 -9.35
CA ASP A 217 -10.78 5.81 -10.43
C ASP A 217 -10.09 5.61 -11.80
N ASP A 218 -8.99 6.33 -12.04
CA ASP A 218 -8.14 6.11 -13.22
C ASP A 218 -7.65 4.65 -13.29
N MET A 219 -7.10 4.13 -12.20
CA MET A 219 -6.60 2.76 -12.13
C MET A 219 -7.71 1.73 -12.34
N ALA A 220 -8.88 1.96 -11.74
CA ALA A 220 -10.02 1.06 -11.89
C ALA A 220 -10.52 1.00 -13.34
N LEU A 221 -10.55 2.14 -14.05
CA LEU A 221 -10.90 2.14 -15.46
C LEU A 221 -9.86 1.43 -16.33
N VAL A 222 -8.57 1.67 -16.05
CA VAL A 222 -7.48 0.98 -16.74
C VAL A 222 -7.57 -0.54 -16.55
N ASP A 223 -7.85 -1.05 -15.35
CA ASP A 223 -8.01 -2.50 -15.10
C ASP A 223 -9.14 -3.12 -15.96
N TYR A 224 -10.26 -2.42 -16.15
CA TYR A 224 -11.29 -2.86 -17.09
C TYR A 224 -10.78 -2.88 -18.53
N LEU A 225 -10.06 -1.85 -18.95
CA LEU A 225 -9.53 -1.76 -20.30
C LEU A 225 -8.47 -2.85 -20.56
N ILE A 226 -7.65 -3.20 -19.57
CA ILE A 226 -6.66 -4.30 -19.67
C ILE A 226 -7.33 -5.61 -20.09
N PHE A 227 -8.45 -5.96 -19.44
CA PHE A 227 -9.24 -7.14 -19.77
C PHE A 227 -9.64 -7.14 -21.26
N TRP A 228 -10.30 -6.08 -21.72
CA TRP A 228 -10.92 -6.04 -23.06
C TRP A 228 -9.93 -5.85 -24.20
N THR A 229 -8.82 -5.16 -23.95
CA THR A 229 -7.79 -4.85 -24.95
C THR A 229 -6.70 -5.91 -25.03
N GLY A 230 -6.78 -6.97 -24.23
CA GLY A 230 -5.71 -7.96 -24.15
C GLY A 230 -4.38 -7.38 -23.65
N GLY A 231 -4.43 -6.29 -22.87
CA GLY A 231 -3.23 -5.59 -22.39
C GLY A 231 -2.53 -4.71 -23.44
N ASN A 232 -3.18 -4.39 -24.56
CA ASN A 232 -2.62 -3.45 -25.54
C ASN A 232 -2.57 -2.02 -24.98
N THR A 233 -1.40 -1.62 -24.49
CA THR A 233 -1.20 -0.33 -23.79
C THR A 233 -1.55 0.88 -24.65
N THR A 234 -1.31 0.83 -25.96
CA THR A 234 -1.66 1.91 -26.89
C THR A 234 -3.17 2.03 -27.04
N GLN A 235 -3.88 0.90 -27.14
CA GLN A 235 -5.35 0.89 -27.21
C GLN A 235 -5.97 1.37 -25.88
N ILE A 236 -5.40 0.94 -24.75
CA ILE A 236 -5.79 1.41 -23.42
C ILE A 236 -5.66 2.93 -23.33
N ASP A 237 -4.53 3.51 -23.75
CA ASP A 237 -4.33 4.96 -23.71
C ASP A 237 -5.34 5.72 -24.58
N ARG A 238 -5.60 5.26 -25.82
CA ARG A 238 -6.62 5.86 -26.68
C ARG A 238 -8.01 5.84 -26.04
N LEU A 239 -8.45 4.67 -25.56
CA LEU A 239 -9.75 4.52 -24.91
C LEU A 239 -9.85 5.34 -23.62
N PHE A 240 -8.77 5.43 -22.83
CA PHE A 240 -8.78 6.27 -21.63
C PHE A 240 -8.96 7.76 -21.99
N ARG A 241 -8.30 8.23 -23.06
CA ARG A 241 -8.41 9.62 -23.52
C ARG A 241 -9.83 9.99 -23.97
N ASP A 242 -10.58 9.03 -24.47
CA ASP A 242 -11.98 9.20 -24.88
C ASP A 242 -12.98 9.05 -23.70
N SER A 243 -12.48 8.76 -22.49
CA SER A 243 -13.32 8.59 -21.31
C SER A 243 -13.60 9.91 -20.57
N ALA A 244 -14.68 9.94 -19.80
CA ALA A 244 -15.05 11.04 -18.91
C ALA A 244 -14.05 11.28 -17.75
N LEU A 245 -13.10 10.36 -17.51
CA LEU A 245 -12.05 10.53 -16.50
C LEU A 245 -10.82 11.30 -17.05
N MET A 246 -10.72 11.47 -18.37
CA MET A 246 -9.59 12.15 -19.00
C MET A 246 -9.47 13.59 -18.52
N ARG A 247 -8.24 14.00 -18.19
CA ARG A 247 -7.91 15.35 -17.71
C ARG A 247 -6.43 15.68 -17.93
N PRO A 248 -6.00 16.96 -17.88
CA PRO A 248 -4.61 17.35 -18.14
C PRO A 248 -3.55 16.62 -17.30
N LYS A 249 -3.93 16.11 -16.12
CA LYS A 249 -3.06 15.28 -15.28
C LYS A 249 -2.55 14.02 -16.01
N TRP A 250 -3.32 13.44 -16.93
CA TRP A 250 -2.94 12.23 -17.67
C TRP A 250 -1.60 12.40 -18.40
N ASP A 251 -1.39 13.57 -19.00
CA ASP A 251 -0.18 13.91 -19.76
C ASP A 251 0.90 14.60 -18.91
N ARG A 252 0.67 14.78 -17.60
CA ARG A 252 1.64 15.43 -16.71
C ARG A 252 2.93 14.61 -16.65
N LYS A 253 4.05 15.23 -17.00
CA LYS A 253 5.37 14.60 -16.89
C LYS A 253 5.73 14.29 -15.43
N GLN A 254 6.15 13.05 -15.17
CA GLN A 254 6.65 12.60 -13.87
C GLN A 254 7.60 11.42 -14.05
N SER A 255 8.73 11.44 -13.33
CA SER A 255 9.70 10.33 -13.29
C SER A 255 10.13 9.81 -14.67
N GLY A 256 10.44 10.73 -15.61
CA GLY A 256 10.88 10.38 -16.96
C GLY A 256 9.77 9.88 -17.91
N SER A 257 8.50 9.96 -17.51
CA SER A 257 7.36 9.56 -18.33
C SER A 257 6.15 10.47 -18.04
N THR A 258 4.92 10.05 -18.35
CA THR A 258 3.68 10.76 -17.96
C THR A 258 2.94 10.00 -16.86
N TYR A 259 2.07 10.68 -16.11
CA TYR A 259 1.23 10.04 -15.11
C TYR A 259 0.35 8.94 -15.71
N GLY A 260 -0.23 9.14 -16.89
CA GLY A 260 -1.08 8.16 -17.57
C GLY A 260 -0.32 6.90 -17.93
N GLU A 261 0.83 7.06 -18.57
CA GLU A 261 1.72 5.95 -18.93
C GLU A 261 2.21 5.17 -17.70
N LEU A 262 2.59 5.87 -16.62
CA LEU A 262 2.95 5.22 -15.36
C LEU A 262 1.76 4.51 -14.70
N THR A 263 0.54 5.02 -14.88
CA THR A 263 -0.68 4.39 -14.39
C THR A 263 -0.98 3.10 -15.16
N ILE A 264 -0.89 3.11 -16.50
CA ILE A 264 -1.05 1.92 -17.33
C ILE A 264 -0.01 0.87 -16.95
N ARG A 265 1.29 1.21 -16.89
CA ARG A 265 2.35 0.27 -16.49
C ARG A 265 2.11 -0.30 -15.10
N LYS A 266 1.68 0.53 -14.15
CA LYS A 266 1.39 0.08 -12.79
C LYS A 266 0.25 -0.93 -12.78
N CYS A 267 -0.86 -0.64 -13.47
CA CYS A 267 -2.01 -1.54 -13.56
C CYS A 267 -1.61 -2.85 -14.26
N MET A 268 -0.94 -2.79 -15.42
CA MET A 268 -0.41 -3.97 -16.11
C MET A 268 0.46 -4.86 -15.21
N ARG A 269 1.30 -4.26 -14.35
CA ARG A 269 2.16 -5.02 -13.43
C ARG A 269 1.37 -5.66 -12.28
N THR A 270 0.28 -5.04 -11.84
CA THR A 270 -0.53 -5.54 -10.72
C THR A 270 -1.75 -6.35 -11.17
N TYR A 271 -2.03 -6.38 -12.47
CA TYR A 271 -3.17 -7.07 -13.04
C TYR A 271 -3.00 -8.58 -12.88
N ASN A 272 -4.01 -9.21 -12.27
CA ASN A 272 -4.06 -10.64 -11.99
C ASN A 272 -5.35 -11.30 -12.51
N GLY A 273 -6.15 -10.56 -13.30
CA GLY A 273 -7.33 -11.09 -13.96
C GLY A 273 -6.98 -11.82 -15.26
N ASP A 274 -7.98 -12.49 -15.82
CA ASP A 274 -7.88 -13.04 -17.17
C ASP A 274 -7.93 -11.93 -18.23
N TYR A 275 -7.51 -12.24 -19.45
CA TYR A 275 -7.73 -11.36 -20.59
C TYR A 275 -8.96 -11.83 -21.36
N TYR A 276 -9.60 -10.92 -22.08
CA TYR A 276 -10.72 -11.28 -22.95
C TYR A 276 -10.28 -12.35 -23.95
N ASN A 277 -10.94 -13.51 -23.88
CA ASN A 277 -10.79 -14.61 -24.82
C ASN A 277 -12.13 -14.88 -25.50
N PRO A 278 -12.27 -14.63 -26.82
CA PRO A 278 -13.55 -14.79 -27.52
C PRO A 278 -14.04 -16.24 -27.60
N HIS A 279 -13.20 -17.24 -27.30
CA HIS A 279 -13.62 -18.65 -27.26
C HIS A 279 -14.33 -19.02 -25.95
N HIS A 280 -13.93 -18.44 -24.80
CA HIS A 280 -14.59 -18.69 -23.51
C HIS A 280 -16.03 -18.14 -23.48
N TYR A 281 -16.33 -17.08 -24.24
CA TYR A 281 -17.64 -16.43 -24.24
C TYR A 281 -18.61 -16.97 -25.31
N LYS A 282 -18.25 -18.02 -26.06
CA LYS A 282 -19.17 -18.70 -27.00
C LYS A 282 -19.88 -19.91 -26.38
N GLU A 283 -19.42 -20.44 -25.25
CA GLU A 283 -20.01 -21.65 -24.65
C GLU A 283 -21.19 -21.39 -23.71
N GLU A 284 -21.37 -20.17 -23.19
CA GLU A 284 -22.52 -19.82 -22.33
C GLU A 284 -23.78 -19.39 -23.11
N ALA A 285 -23.75 -19.42 -24.44
CA ALA A 285 -24.86 -19.01 -25.32
C ALA A 285 -25.51 -20.17 -26.09
N ARG A 286 -25.37 -21.41 -25.60
CA ARG A 286 -26.11 -22.58 -26.08
C ARG A 286 -27.03 -23.16 -25.03
#